data_AF-A0A424NP83-F1
#
_entry.id   AF-A0A424NP83-F1
#
_cell.length_a   1.000
_cell.length_b   1.000
_cell.length_c   1.000
_cell.angle_alpha   90.00
_cell.angle_beta   90.00
_cell.angle_gamma   90.00
#
_symmetry.space_group_name_H-M   'P 1'
#
loop_
_entity.id
_entity.type
_entity.pdbx_description
1 polymer ?
#
loop_
_entity_poly.entity_id
_entity_poly.type
_entity_poly.pdbx_seq_one_letter_code
_entity_poly.pdbx_strand_id
1 'polypeptide(L)'
;MNEEEVINRVSIVLSDGSTSQTVTWDEGSTPPAITLDVDKTYTASIYFYDASDPTDVEDITEEVIEEVDEHFVLWEIAGLSDFLITSAPTDYAGSDGIPINLITEWATGGAESGNIKVTLIHEPANKTGTTRSSIGGETDIELTFPTTVQ
;
A
#
# COMPACT_ATOMS: atom_id res chain seq x y z
N MET A 1 -24.73 -2.51 4.83
CA MET A 1 -24.24 -3.72 4.14
C MET A 1 -22.74 -3.59 4.19
N ASN A 2 -21.96 -4.66 4.37
CA ASN A 2 -20.54 -4.58 4.03
C ASN A 2 -20.49 -4.54 2.52
N GLU A 3 -20.01 -3.43 1.98
CA GLU A 3 -19.61 -3.31 0.59
C GLU A 3 -18.15 -3.76 0.55
N GLU A 4 -17.90 -4.92 -0.07
CA GLU A 4 -16.54 -5.40 -0.29
C GLU A 4 -16.06 -4.77 -1.60
N GLU A 5 -14.89 -4.15 -1.56
CA GLU A 5 -14.32 -3.45 -2.72
C GLU A 5 -13.90 -4.45 -3.81
N VAL A 6 -14.34 -4.22 -5.05
CA VAL A 6 -13.90 -5.05 -6.18
C VAL A 6 -12.57 -4.52 -6.70
N ILE A 7 -11.47 -5.17 -6.31
CA ILE A 7 -10.11 -4.76 -6.68
C ILE A 7 -9.41 -5.87 -7.46
N ASN A 8 -9.07 -5.60 -8.72
CA ASN A 8 -8.32 -6.54 -9.57
C ASN A 8 -7.07 -5.91 -10.21
N ARG A 9 -6.76 -4.65 -9.87
CA ARG A 9 -5.49 -3.99 -10.20
C ARG A 9 -5.03 -3.11 -9.06
N VAL A 10 -3.73 -3.14 -8.78
CA VAL A 10 -3.08 -2.32 -7.77
C VAL A 10 -1.84 -1.68 -8.36
N SER A 11 -1.68 -0.36 -8.20
CA SER A 11 -0.47 0.35 -8.58
C SER A 11 0.19 1.02 -7.39
N ILE A 12 1.51 0.93 -7.27
CA ILE A 12 2.31 1.67 -6.30
C ILE A 12 3.24 2.60 -7.07
N VAL A 13 3.11 3.90 -6.83
CA VAL A 13 3.99 4.94 -7.35
C VAL A 13 5.02 5.29 -6.29
N LEU A 14 6.31 5.13 -6.58
CA LEU A 14 7.41 5.47 -5.69
C LEU A 14 8.23 6.62 -6.28
N SER A 15 8.36 7.72 -5.53
CA SER A 15 9.06 8.93 -5.98
C SER A 15 10.08 9.40 -4.95
N ASP A 16 11.33 9.65 -5.36
CA ASP A 16 12.37 10.25 -4.49
C ASP A 16 12.42 11.79 -4.58
N GLY A 17 11.41 12.39 -5.22
CA GLY A 17 11.33 13.82 -5.53
C GLY A 17 12.09 14.24 -6.80
N SER A 18 12.93 13.37 -7.36
CA SER A 18 13.66 13.61 -8.63
C SER A 18 13.20 12.65 -9.73
N THR A 19 13.04 11.37 -9.39
CA THR A 19 12.56 10.31 -10.27
C THR A 19 11.33 9.66 -9.66
N SER A 20 10.53 9.01 -10.51
CA SER A 20 9.38 8.22 -10.10
C SER A 20 9.35 6.91 -10.88
N GLN A 21 8.93 5.85 -10.20
CA GLN A 21 8.63 4.55 -10.80
C GLN A 21 7.21 4.13 -10.40
N THR A 22 6.57 3.36 -11.28
CA THR A 22 5.27 2.75 -11.00
C THR A 22 5.39 1.26 -11.16
N VAL A 23 4.98 0.52 -10.14
CA VAL A 23 4.78 -0.92 -10.21
C VAL A 23 3.28 -1.20 -10.22
N THR A 24 2.83 -2.02 -11.15
CA THR A 24 1.41 -2.37 -11.29
C THR A 24 1.27 -3.88 -11.27
N TRP A 25 0.36 -4.35 -10.44
CA TRP A 25 -0.13 -5.72 -10.42
C TRP A 25 -1.54 -5.76 -11.00
N ASP A 26 -1.80 -6.80 -11.79
CA ASP A 26 -3.13 -7.16 -12.29
C ASP A 26 -3.51 -8.56 -11.78
N GLU A 27 -4.80 -8.80 -11.53
CA GLU A 27 -5.30 -10.10 -11.09
C GLU A 27 -4.86 -11.22 -12.05
N GLY A 28 -4.39 -12.34 -11.47
CA GLY A 28 -3.85 -13.47 -12.22
C GLY A 28 -2.39 -13.32 -12.65
N SER A 29 -1.76 -12.17 -12.40
CA SER A 29 -0.32 -11.97 -12.59
C SER A 29 0.47 -12.15 -11.29
N THR A 30 1.79 -12.32 -11.41
CA THR A 30 2.70 -12.27 -10.26
C THR A 30 2.99 -10.79 -9.92
N PRO A 31 2.90 -10.36 -8.65
CA PRO A 31 3.31 -9.02 -8.26
C PRO A 31 4.74 -8.70 -8.75
N PRO A 32 4.95 -7.56 -9.44
CA PRO A 32 6.26 -7.19 -9.94
C PRO A 32 7.25 -6.90 -8.79
N ALA A 33 8.54 -6.96 -9.10
CA ALA A 33 9.57 -6.59 -8.14
C ALA A 33 9.69 -5.06 -8.03
N ILE A 34 9.89 -4.56 -6.81
CA ILE A 34 10.25 -3.18 -6.51
C ILE A 34 11.77 -3.09 -6.38
N THR A 35 12.40 -2.16 -7.11
CA THR A 35 13.84 -1.90 -7.03
C THR A 35 14.07 -0.47 -6.58
N LEU A 36 14.79 -0.28 -5.49
CA LEU A 36 15.05 1.03 -4.89
C LEU A 36 16.56 1.24 -4.76
N ASP A 37 16.96 2.50 -4.75
CA ASP A 37 18.35 2.88 -4.52
C ASP A 37 18.65 2.89 -3.01
N VAL A 38 19.89 2.59 -2.64
CA VAL A 38 20.40 2.73 -1.27
C VAL A 38 20.35 4.19 -0.76
N ASP A 39 20.22 4.36 0.56
CA ASP A 39 20.29 5.65 1.26
C ASP A 39 19.34 6.74 0.70
N LYS A 40 18.11 6.36 0.39
CA LYS A 40 17.07 7.23 -0.18
C LYS A 40 15.80 7.26 0.66
N THR A 41 14.98 8.27 0.38
CA THR A 41 13.60 8.32 0.87
C THR A 41 12.68 8.44 -0.33
N TYR A 42 11.67 7.58 -0.38
CA TYR A 42 10.63 7.59 -1.41
C TYR A 42 9.29 7.91 -0.78
N THR A 43 8.51 8.79 -1.39
CA THR A 43 7.06 8.84 -1.16
C THR A 43 6.43 7.73 -2.00
N ALA A 44 5.76 6.79 -1.34
CA ALA A 44 5.02 5.70 -1.95
C ALA A 44 3.51 5.97 -1.85
N SER A 45 2.82 6.00 -2.99
CA SER A 45 1.35 6.12 -3.07
C SER A 45 0.78 4.86 -3.70
N ILE A 46 -0.15 4.21 -3.01
CA ILE A 46 -0.88 3.04 -3.53
C ILE A 46 -2.24 3.45 -4.08
N TYR A 47 -2.65 2.79 -5.17
CA TYR A 47 -3.92 2.99 -5.85
C TYR A 47 -4.56 1.63 -6.14
N PHE A 48 -5.88 1.56 -5.98
CA PHE A 48 -6.71 0.37 -6.16
C PHE A 48 -7.70 0.62 -7.29
N TYR A 49 -7.93 -0.40 -8.12
CA TYR A 49 -8.79 -0.27 -9.30
C TYR A 49 -9.65 -1.51 -9.53
N ASP A 50 -10.86 -1.27 -10.03
CA ASP A 50 -11.63 -2.26 -10.77
C ASP A 50 -11.36 -2.09 -12.27
N ALA A 51 -10.52 -2.96 -12.81
CA ALA A 51 -10.20 -3.08 -14.23
C ALA A 51 -10.95 -4.25 -14.90
N SER A 52 -12.11 -4.67 -14.37
CA SER A 52 -12.94 -5.74 -14.94
C SER A 52 -13.41 -5.41 -16.36
N ASP A 53 -13.69 -4.12 -16.63
CA ASP A 53 -13.84 -3.59 -17.98
C ASP A 53 -12.55 -2.84 -18.38
N PRO A 54 -11.73 -3.36 -19.31
CA PRO A 54 -10.49 -2.70 -19.71
C PRO A 54 -10.72 -1.38 -20.48
N THR A 55 -11.96 -1.07 -20.86
CA THR A 55 -12.34 0.20 -21.50
C THR A 55 -12.88 1.24 -20.51
N ASP A 56 -13.15 0.83 -19.27
CA ASP A 56 -13.69 1.67 -18.20
C ASP A 56 -13.12 1.18 -16.86
N VAL A 57 -11.84 1.50 -16.62
CA VAL A 57 -11.16 1.14 -15.36
C VAL A 57 -11.58 2.15 -14.30
N GLU A 58 -12.23 1.67 -13.25
CA GLU A 58 -12.70 2.46 -12.12
C GLU A 58 -11.58 2.63 -11.08
N ASP A 59 -11.45 3.84 -10.53
CA ASP A 59 -10.49 4.16 -9.47
C ASP A 59 -11.15 4.02 -8.09
N ILE A 60 -11.05 2.81 -7.54
CA ILE A 60 -11.57 2.45 -6.21
C ILE A 60 -10.83 3.20 -5.10
N THR A 61 -9.67 3.79 -5.38
CA THR A 61 -8.98 4.65 -4.40
C THR A 61 -9.85 5.84 -3.99
N GLU A 62 -10.72 6.35 -4.87
CA GLU A 62 -11.63 7.46 -4.53
C GLU A 62 -12.63 7.03 -3.45
N GLU A 63 -13.24 5.85 -3.59
CA GLU A 63 -14.18 5.29 -2.61
C GLU A 63 -13.48 4.99 -1.27
N VAL A 64 -12.29 4.39 -1.29
CA VAL A 64 -11.47 4.17 -0.08
C VAL A 64 -11.16 5.48 0.66
N ILE A 65 -10.98 6.60 -0.06
CA ILE A 65 -10.76 7.93 0.53
C ILE A 65 -12.07 8.50 1.09
N GLU A 66 -13.19 8.35 0.38
CA GLU A 66 -14.51 8.77 0.88
C GLU A 66 -14.89 8.01 2.15
N GLU A 67 -14.51 6.74 2.23
CA GLU A 67 -14.70 5.84 3.36
C GLU A 67 -13.46 5.69 4.25
N VAL A 68 -12.67 6.76 4.39
CA VAL A 68 -11.41 6.77 5.17
C VAL A 68 -11.57 6.26 6.61
N ASP A 69 -12.75 6.43 7.22
CA ASP A 69 -13.04 5.93 8.57
C ASP A 69 -13.18 4.39 8.61
N GLU A 70 -13.53 3.76 7.48
CA GLU A 70 -13.78 2.31 7.36
C GLU A 70 -12.57 1.55 6.83
N HIS A 71 -11.59 2.23 6.24
CA HIS A 71 -10.43 1.58 5.62
C HIS A 71 -9.11 1.78 6.37
N PHE A 72 -8.19 0.84 6.17
CA PHE A 72 -6.78 0.96 6.57
C PHE A 72 -5.87 0.11 5.70
N VAL A 73 -4.73 0.66 5.29
CA VAL A 73 -3.68 -0.06 4.58
C VAL A 73 -2.58 -0.47 5.56
N LEU A 74 -2.36 -1.77 5.69
CA LEU A 74 -1.24 -2.30 6.45
C LEU A 74 -0.05 -2.60 5.52
N TRP A 75 1.12 -2.06 5.87
CA TRP A 75 2.39 -2.38 5.24
C TRP A 75 3.27 -3.23 6.18
N GLU A 76 3.62 -4.44 5.76
CA GLU A 76 4.48 -5.36 6.51
C GLU A 76 5.79 -5.61 5.77
N ILE A 77 6.91 -5.45 6.48
CA ILE A 77 8.27 -5.66 5.95
C ILE A 77 8.74 -7.07 6.33
N ALA A 78 9.27 -7.82 5.36
CA ALA A 78 9.83 -9.15 5.59
C ALA A 78 11.21 -9.31 4.93
N GLY A 79 12.26 -9.44 5.73
CA GLY A 79 13.62 -9.66 5.21
C GLY A 79 14.38 -8.40 4.80
N LEU A 80 13.84 -7.21 5.07
CA LEU A 80 14.55 -5.93 4.96
C LEU A 80 14.77 -5.39 6.38
N SER A 81 16.02 -5.31 6.81
CA SER A 81 16.42 -4.95 8.18
C SER A 81 16.87 -3.50 8.33
N ASP A 82 17.20 -2.84 7.22
CA ASP A 82 17.63 -1.44 7.14
C ASP A 82 16.65 -0.66 6.24
N PHE A 83 15.36 -0.89 6.50
CA PHE A 83 14.24 -0.33 5.74
C PHE A 83 13.14 0.10 6.70
N LEU A 84 12.54 1.26 6.46
CA LEU A 84 11.46 1.80 7.28
C LEU A 84 10.31 2.31 6.40
N ILE A 85 9.08 2.01 6.81
CA ILE A 85 7.85 2.57 6.24
C ILE A 85 7.14 3.35 7.34
N THR A 86 6.77 4.60 7.05
CA THR A 86 5.94 5.44 7.93
C THR A 86 4.85 6.13 7.13
N SER A 87 3.71 6.46 7.74
CA SER A 87 2.67 7.28 7.08
C SER A 87 3.26 8.63 6.67
N ALA A 88 2.93 9.10 5.46
CA ALA A 88 3.37 10.41 5.01
C ALA A 88 2.54 11.52 5.68
N PRO A 89 3.10 12.73 5.89
CA PRO A 89 2.33 13.85 6.43
C PRO A 89 1.14 14.29 5.56
N THR A 90 1.13 13.91 4.28
CA THR A 90 0.09 14.23 3.31
C THR A 90 -0.94 13.10 3.13
N ASP A 91 -0.85 12.05 3.93
CA ASP A 91 -1.78 10.92 3.88
C ASP A 91 -3.18 11.29 4.38
N TYR A 92 -4.15 10.46 4.02
CA TYR A 92 -5.55 10.63 4.43
C TYR A 92 -5.74 10.10 5.85
N ALA A 93 -6.52 10.82 6.65
CA ALA A 93 -6.87 10.42 8.01
C ALA A 93 -8.35 10.63 8.24
N GLY A 94 -8.96 9.67 8.94
CA GLY A 94 -10.37 9.74 9.32
C GLY A 94 -10.63 10.65 10.50
N SER A 95 -11.84 10.57 11.02
CA SER A 95 -12.33 11.29 12.20
C SER A 95 -11.53 10.98 13.48
N ASP A 96 -10.86 9.82 13.54
CA ASP A 96 -9.96 9.41 14.62
C ASP A 96 -8.56 10.05 14.55
N GLY A 97 -8.24 10.71 13.43
CA GLY A 97 -6.95 11.35 13.18
C GLY A 97 -5.80 10.37 12.91
N ILE A 98 -6.10 9.08 12.67
CA ILE A 98 -5.11 8.06 12.33
C ILE A 98 -4.97 8.03 10.79
N PRO A 99 -3.76 8.20 10.23
CA PRO A 99 -3.54 8.05 8.80
C PRO A 99 -3.84 6.61 8.33
N ILE A 100 -4.43 6.45 7.15
CA ILE A 100 -4.83 5.14 6.61
C ILE A 100 -3.77 4.46 5.76
N ASN A 101 -2.61 5.08 5.58
CA ASN A 101 -1.43 4.61 4.86
C ASN A 101 -1.63 4.38 3.35
N LEU A 102 -2.46 5.18 2.68
CA LEU A 102 -2.46 5.25 1.21
C LEU A 102 -1.19 5.93 0.69
N ILE A 103 -0.65 6.87 1.46
CA ILE A 103 0.60 7.57 1.18
C ILE A 103 1.58 7.33 2.33
N THR A 104 2.76 6.79 2.02
CA THR A 104 3.80 6.46 2.99
C THR A 104 5.16 7.00 2.57
N GLU A 105 6.07 7.17 3.52
CA GLU A 105 7.49 7.46 3.30
C GLU A 105 8.30 6.20 3.55
N TRP A 106 9.09 5.80 2.57
CA TRP A 106 9.94 4.61 2.58
C TRP A 106 11.39 5.06 2.66
N ALA A 107 12.07 4.81 3.77
CA ALA A 107 13.48 5.09 3.92
C ALA A 107 14.31 3.81 3.71
N THR A 108 15.21 3.84 2.74
CA THR A 108 16.17 2.77 2.45
C THR A 108 17.53 3.07 3.09
N GLY A 109 18.19 2.02 3.58
CA GLY A 109 19.59 2.06 3.97
C GLY A 109 20.47 1.27 2.99
N GLY A 110 21.26 0.33 3.51
CA GLY A 110 22.17 -0.50 2.72
C GLY A 110 21.49 -1.49 1.78
N ALA A 111 22.28 -2.08 0.87
CA ALA A 111 21.76 -3.04 -0.11
C ALA A 111 21.26 -4.33 0.55
N GLU A 112 20.00 -4.69 0.27
CA GLU A 112 19.34 -5.87 0.82
C GLU A 112 18.18 -6.33 -0.07
N SER A 113 17.57 -7.47 0.26
CA SER A 113 16.41 -7.98 -0.48
C SER A 113 15.46 -8.73 0.44
N GLY A 114 14.18 -8.54 0.20
CA GLY A 114 13.11 -9.09 1.00
C GLY A 114 11.78 -8.92 0.29
N ASN A 115 10.72 -8.72 1.06
CA ASN A 115 9.38 -8.48 0.55
C ASN A 115 8.70 -7.37 1.35
N ILE A 116 7.85 -6.63 0.65
CA ILE A 116 6.87 -5.73 1.25
C ILE A 116 5.50 -6.31 0.97
N LYS A 117 4.76 -6.61 2.03
CA LYS A 117 3.38 -7.08 1.93
C LYS A 117 2.45 -5.92 2.25
N VAL A 118 1.43 -5.73 1.41
CA VAL A 118 0.40 -4.73 1.59
C VAL A 118 -0.95 -5.41 1.74
N THR A 119 -1.77 -4.91 2.66
CA THR A 119 -3.15 -5.36 2.85
C THR A 119 -4.07 -4.15 2.97
N LEU A 120 -5.07 -4.04 2.09
CA LEU A 120 -6.21 -3.15 2.32
C LEU A 120 -7.20 -3.89 3.21
N ILE A 121 -7.67 -3.20 4.26
CA ILE A 121 -8.52 -3.77 5.30
C ILE A 121 -9.78 -2.91 5.42
N HIS A 122 -10.93 -3.51 5.19
CA HIS A 122 -12.25 -2.95 5.49
C HIS A 122 -12.66 -3.22 6.94
N GLU A 123 -13.29 -2.23 7.56
CA GLU A 123 -13.74 -2.19 8.96
C GLU A 123 -12.69 -2.70 9.97
N PRO A 124 -11.48 -2.13 10.03
CA PRO A 124 -10.46 -2.56 10.99
C PRO A 124 -10.96 -2.35 12.43
N ALA A 125 -10.84 -3.38 13.26
CA ALA A 125 -11.16 -3.28 14.68
C ALA A 125 -10.19 -2.35 15.45
N ASN A 126 -8.98 -2.13 14.92
CA ASN A 126 -7.96 -1.27 15.51
C ASN A 126 -6.92 -0.78 14.48
N LYS A 127 -6.94 0.51 14.11
CA LYS A 127 -5.98 1.11 13.17
C LYS A 127 -4.58 1.37 13.76
N THR A 128 -4.36 1.19 15.06
CA THR A 128 -3.02 1.35 15.67
C THR A 128 -2.27 0.03 15.83
N GLY A 129 -2.82 -1.07 15.31
CA GLY A 129 -2.14 -2.37 15.31
C GLY A 129 -0.94 -2.39 14.35
N THR A 130 0.04 -3.25 14.63
CA THR A 130 1.25 -3.41 13.77
C THR A 130 1.29 -4.73 13.02
N THR A 131 0.30 -5.60 13.26
CA THR A 131 0.16 -6.89 12.55
C THR A 131 -1.27 -7.06 12.07
N ARG A 132 -1.47 -7.86 11.01
CA ARG A 132 -2.81 -8.14 10.45
C ARG A 132 -3.80 -8.63 11.51
N SER A 133 -3.36 -9.50 12.42
CA SER A 133 -4.21 -10.02 13.51
C SER A 133 -4.55 -8.97 14.56
N SER A 134 -3.66 -8.00 14.82
CA SER A 134 -3.92 -6.94 15.79
C SER A 134 -4.87 -5.86 15.26
N ILE A 135 -4.98 -5.74 13.93
CA ILE A 135 -5.83 -4.76 13.27
C ILE A 135 -7.28 -5.28 13.16
N GLY A 136 -7.47 -6.58 12.89
CA GLY A 136 -8.82 -7.12 12.64
C GLY A 136 -9.39 -6.64 11.31
N GLY A 137 -10.72 -6.63 11.16
CA GLY A 137 -11.39 -6.26 9.90
C GLY A 137 -11.31 -7.34 8.81
N GLU A 138 -11.99 -7.09 7.70
CA GLU A 138 -12.00 -7.94 6.50
C GLU A 138 -10.80 -7.59 5.60
N THR A 139 -10.47 -8.43 4.62
CA THR A 139 -9.34 -8.18 3.71
C THR A 139 -9.90 -7.99 2.32
N ASP A 140 -9.78 -6.79 1.76
CA ASP A 140 -10.22 -6.50 0.39
C ASP A 140 -9.15 -6.95 -0.61
N ILE A 141 -7.88 -6.67 -0.30
CA ILE A 141 -6.74 -7.15 -1.11
C ILE A 141 -5.51 -7.40 -0.25
N GLU A 142 -4.75 -8.46 -0.54
CA GLU A 142 -3.43 -8.73 0.03
C GLU A 142 -2.43 -9.09 -1.07
N LEU A 143 -1.32 -8.33 -1.16
CA LEU A 143 -0.28 -8.54 -2.16
C LEU A 143 1.10 -8.54 -1.51
N THR A 144 2.02 -9.35 -2.04
CA THR A 144 3.42 -9.38 -1.60
C THR A 144 4.33 -9.05 -2.77
N PHE A 145 5.07 -7.94 -2.66
CA PHE A 145 6.00 -7.46 -3.67
C PHE A 145 7.44 -7.83 -3.28
N PRO A 146 8.17 -8.62 -4.09
CA PRO A 146 9.60 -8.79 -3.94
C PRO A 146 10.28 -7.43 -4.01
N THR A 147 11.15 -7.10 -3.06
CA THR A 147 11.79 -5.79 -2.98
C THR A 147 13.30 -5.93 -2.84
N THR A 148 14.04 -5.17 -3.63
CA THR A 148 15.51 -5.08 -3.57
C THR A 148 15.94 -3.63 -3.43
N VAL A 149 16.87 -3.38 -2.51
CA VAL A 149 17.59 -2.11 -2.36
C VAL A 149 19.00 -2.31 -2.91
N GLN A 150 19.47 -1.46 -3.84
CA GLN A 150 20.77 -1.63 -4.51
C GLN A 150 21.43 -0.33 -4.97
#